data_AF-A0AA46YQV9-F1
#
_entry.id   AF-A0AA46YQV9-F1
#
_cell.length_a   1.000
_cell.length_b   1.000
_cell.length_c   1.000
_cell.angle_alpha   90.00
_cell.angle_beta   90.00
_cell.angle_gamma   90.00
#
_symmetry.space_group_name_H-M   'P 1'
#
loop_
_entity.id
_entity.type
_entity.pdbx_description
1 polymer ?
#
loop_
_entity_poly.entity_id
_entity_poly.type
_entity_poly.pdbx_seq_one_letter_code
_entity_poly.pdbx_strand_id
1 'polypeptide(L)'
;MKLTKKQIIVGGAVAVLLAGGVTASVVHNNNVQAEKIAQQAKDEHDKLIQSVKEKTSQAETYKSESDVKTAQDLIKQLDDKEKPDYVNRIEKVQKNWKLLNEANKNVTNAEKIQNDNNVKIAQKAIDNLKDEKIKSKKTALQTRLDKVKTSIKNTKKQKQMTSWTNVKYLDRK
;
A
#
# COMPACT_ATOMS: atom_id res chain seq x y z
N MET A 1 39.41 18.17 26.80
CA MET A 1 37.94 18.25 26.94
C MET A 1 37.33 17.03 26.29
N LYS A 2 36.42 16.33 26.99
CA LYS A 2 35.78 15.09 26.55
C LYS A 2 34.72 15.40 25.48
N LEU A 3 34.88 14.86 24.27
CA LEU A 3 33.84 14.90 23.23
C LEU A 3 32.72 13.93 23.61
N THR A 4 31.60 14.45 24.10
CA THR A 4 30.41 13.68 24.42
C THR A 4 29.68 13.29 23.13
N LYS A 5 29.67 11.99 22.83
CA LYS A 5 28.94 11.33 21.74
C LYS A 5 27.41 11.46 21.93
N LYS A 6 26.80 12.60 21.57
CA LYS A 6 25.35 12.71 21.37
C LYS A 6 25.03 13.83 20.40
N GLN A 7 25.15 13.57 19.09
CA GLN A 7 24.28 14.18 18.09
C GLN A 7 23.92 13.12 17.05
N ILE A 8 22.81 12.47 17.35
CA ILE A 8 22.01 11.66 16.45
C ILE A 8 21.27 12.66 15.56
N ILE A 9 21.58 12.72 14.26
CA ILE A 9 20.70 13.36 13.28
C ILE A 9 19.94 12.24 12.59
N VAL A 10 18.85 11.84 13.24
CA VAL A 10 17.75 11.07 12.68
C VAL A 10 16.98 12.03 11.78
N GLY A 11 16.90 11.69 10.49
CA GLY A 11 15.95 12.26 9.53
C GLY A 11 16.24 13.70 9.07
N GLY A 12 16.90 13.85 7.92
CA GLY A 12 16.64 14.97 7.02
C GLY A 12 17.55 16.21 7.06
N ALA A 13 18.80 16.12 7.53
CA ALA A 13 19.72 17.25 7.44
C ALA A 13 21.14 16.85 7.02
N VAL A 14 21.33 16.60 5.73
CA VAL A 14 22.64 16.79 5.05
C VAL A 14 22.78 18.28 4.70
N ALA A 15 22.52 19.18 5.65
CA ALA A 15 22.41 20.61 5.38
C ALA A 15 23.54 21.48 5.98
N VAL A 16 24.47 20.91 6.77
CA VAL A 16 25.44 21.75 7.52
C VAL A 16 26.82 21.87 6.87
N LEU A 17 27.12 21.23 5.74
CA LEU A 17 28.45 21.37 5.11
C LEU A 17 28.47 22.09 3.75
N LEU A 18 27.33 22.55 3.24
CA LEU A 18 27.27 23.18 1.90
C LEU A 18 26.83 24.65 1.89
N ALA A 19 26.54 25.27 3.04
CA ALA A 19 26.30 26.70 3.13
C ALA A 19 27.57 27.41 3.63
N GLY A 20 28.20 28.20 2.76
CA GLY A 20 29.38 28.98 3.08
C GLY A 20 29.14 30.00 4.22
N GLY A 21 30.16 30.16 5.07
CA GLY A 21 30.23 31.08 6.21
C GLY A 21 30.07 30.31 7.53
N VAL A 22 31.09 30.01 8.32
CA VAL A 22 32.31 30.71 8.78
C VAL A 22 33.30 29.59 9.17
N THR A 23 34.62 29.64 8.98
CA THR A 23 35.62 30.67 9.25
C THR A 23 36.82 30.50 8.32
N ALA A 24 37.28 31.60 7.74
CA ALA A 24 38.59 31.69 7.12
C ALA A 24 39.68 31.39 8.16
N SER A 25 40.23 30.18 8.16
CA SER A 25 41.57 29.81 8.62
C SER A 25 41.73 28.31 8.40
N VAL A 26 42.88 27.89 7.89
CA VAL A 26 43.27 26.49 7.58
C VAL A 26 42.84 25.98 6.19
N VAL A 27 43.39 26.59 5.15
CA VAL A 27 43.72 25.91 3.89
C VAL A 27 45.25 25.94 3.83
N HIS A 28 45.95 24.81 3.87
CA HIS A 28 46.29 23.99 2.70
C HIS A 28 46.68 22.57 3.19
N ASN A 29 45.85 21.54 2.94
CA ASN A 29 46.21 20.10 2.78
C ASN A 29 44.96 19.15 2.69
N ASN A 30 43.74 19.66 2.93
CA ASN A 30 42.55 18.82 3.16
C ASN A 30 41.53 18.76 2.01
N ASN A 31 41.85 19.25 0.80
CA ASN A 31 40.88 19.32 -0.30
C ASN A 31 40.31 17.95 -0.70
N VAL A 32 41.14 16.90 -0.65
CA VAL A 32 40.75 15.51 -0.91
C VAL A 32 39.77 14.97 0.15
N GLN A 33 39.88 15.42 1.41
CA GLN A 33 38.95 15.00 2.46
C GLN A 33 37.58 15.66 2.31
N ALA A 34 37.54 16.94 1.92
CA ALA A 34 36.29 17.65 1.63
C ALA A 34 35.56 17.04 0.42
N GLU A 35 36.29 16.72 -0.66
CA GLU A 35 35.75 16.02 -1.83
C GLU A 35 35.22 14.63 -1.49
N LYS A 36 35.95 13.85 -0.67
CA LYS A 36 35.51 12.52 -0.23
C LYS A 36 34.23 12.56 0.61
N ILE A 37 34.10 13.55 1.50
CA ILE A 37 32.88 13.75 2.31
C ILE A 37 31.70 14.15 1.41
N ALA A 38 31.91 15.06 0.46
CA ALA A 38 30.87 15.48 -0.48
C ALA A 38 30.42 14.32 -1.39
N GLN A 39 31.36 13.47 -1.84
CA GLN A 39 31.04 12.30 -2.65
C GLN A 39 30.27 11.25 -1.83
N GLN A 40 30.70 10.98 -0.60
CA GLN A 40 29.99 10.04 0.27
C GLN A 40 28.55 10.50 0.55
N ALA A 41 28.34 11.80 0.78
CA ALA A 41 27.01 12.36 0.96
C ALA A 41 26.12 12.20 -0.29
N LYS A 42 26.68 12.37 -1.49
CA LYS A 42 25.97 12.10 -2.75
C LYS A 42 25.62 10.62 -2.90
N ASP A 43 26.57 9.72 -2.66
CA ASP A 43 26.35 8.28 -2.79
C ASP A 43 25.29 7.78 -1.80
N GLU A 44 25.25 8.32 -0.58
CA GLU A 44 24.21 8.03 0.42
C GLU A 44 22.83 8.55 -0.01
N HIS A 45 22.79 9.76 -0.57
CA HIS A 45 21.56 10.35 -1.11
C HIS A 45 21.01 9.56 -2.32
N ASP A 46 21.87 9.18 -3.27
CA ASP A 46 21.49 8.36 -4.42
C ASP A 46 20.95 6.98 -4.00
N LYS A 47 21.58 6.35 -3.01
CA LYS A 47 21.08 5.09 -2.41
C LYS A 47 19.72 5.27 -1.75
N LEU A 48 19.48 6.41 -1.09
CA LEU A 48 18.18 6.70 -0.50
C LEU A 48 17.10 6.88 -1.58
N ILE A 49 17.39 7.64 -2.63
CA ILE A 49 16.48 7.82 -3.78
C ILE A 49 16.14 6.49 -4.43
N GLN A 50 17.15 5.63 -4.66
CA GLN A 50 16.94 4.30 -5.19
C GLN A 50 16.04 3.46 -4.27
N SER A 51 16.30 3.47 -2.96
CA SER A 51 15.48 2.75 -1.98
C SER A 51 14.04 3.22 -1.97
N VAL A 52 13.80 4.54 -2.04
CA VAL A 52 12.46 5.12 -2.11
C VAL A 52 11.74 4.68 -3.39
N LYS A 53 12.43 4.69 -4.54
CA LYS A 53 11.86 4.23 -5.81
C LYS A 53 11.46 2.77 -5.76
N GLU A 54 12.33 1.90 -5.23
CA GLU A 54 12.06 0.48 -5.10
C GLU A 54 10.88 0.20 -4.16
N LYS A 55 10.86 0.82 -2.97
CA LYS A 55 9.78 0.62 -2.00
C LYS A 55 8.45 1.21 -2.45
N THR A 56 8.46 2.36 -3.13
CA THR A 56 7.24 2.91 -3.75
C THR A 56 6.70 1.97 -4.82
N SER A 57 7.57 1.41 -5.67
CA SER A 57 7.18 0.42 -6.69
C SER A 57 6.63 -0.87 -6.05
N GLN A 58 7.25 -1.36 -4.98
CA GLN A 58 6.74 -2.51 -4.22
C GLN A 58 5.34 -2.22 -3.64
N ALA A 59 5.15 -1.04 -3.03
CA ALA A 59 3.86 -0.62 -2.49
C ALA A 59 2.76 -0.53 -3.58
N GLU A 60 3.12 -0.08 -4.78
CA GLU A 60 2.21 -0.03 -5.95
C GLU A 60 1.73 -1.41 -6.43
N THR A 61 2.27 -2.52 -5.90
CA THR A 61 1.74 -3.87 -6.15
C THR A 61 0.52 -4.22 -5.29
N TYR A 62 0.20 -3.38 -4.29
CA TYR A 62 -0.93 -3.53 -3.39
C TYR A 62 -0.96 -4.90 -2.69
N LYS A 63 0.21 -5.39 -2.26
CA LYS A 63 0.33 -6.68 -1.58
C LYS A 63 0.21 -6.54 -0.06
N SER A 64 0.82 -5.50 0.52
CA SER A 64 0.89 -5.33 1.97
C SER A 64 0.80 -3.88 2.40
N GLU A 65 0.18 -3.64 3.55
CA GLU A 65 0.23 -2.35 4.25
C GLU A 65 1.64 -2.03 4.73
N SER A 66 2.44 -3.05 5.06
CA SER A 66 3.82 -2.88 5.50
C SER A 66 4.68 -2.22 4.43
N ASP A 67 4.45 -2.55 3.16
CA ASP A 67 5.19 -1.98 2.03
C ASP A 67 4.84 -0.50 1.86
N VAL A 68 3.55 -0.15 2.03
CA VAL A 68 3.08 1.24 2.02
C VAL A 68 3.73 2.03 3.14
N LYS A 69 3.73 1.49 4.37
CA LYS A 69 4.33 2.15 5.54
C LYS A 69 5.85 2.32 5.37
N THR A 70 6.54 1.28 4.90
CA THR A 70 7.99 1.33 4.65
C THR A 70 8.34 2.40 3.61
N ALA A 71 7.58 2.49 2.52
CA ALA A 71 7.77 3.53 1.53
C ALA A 71 7.53 4.93 2.12
N GLN A 72 6.45 5.12 2.91
CA GLN A 72 6.18 6.39 3.60
C GLN A 72 7.32 6.80 4.53
N ASP A 73 7.88 5.87 5.29
CA ASP A 73 8.97 6.16 6.22
C ASP A 73 10.29 6.50 5.52
N LEU A 74 10.55 5.93 4.34
CA LEU A 74 11.70 6.32 3.50
C LEU A 74 11.48 7.69 2.83
N ILE A 75 10.28 7.97 2.33
CA ILE A 75 9.96 9.25 1.69
C ILE A 75 10.15 10.43 2.66
N LYS A 76 9.86 10.24 3.95
CA LYS A 76 10.10 11.25 4.99
C LYS A 76 11.59 11.65 5.11
N GLN A 77 12.51 10.77 4.72
CA GLN A 77 13.96 11.00 4.80
C GLN A 77 14.51 11.78 3.60
N LEU A 78 13.74 11.94 2.51
CA LEU A 78 14.15 12.70 1.33
C LEU A 78 14.25 14.21 1.62
N ASP A 79 14.87 14.93 0.69
CA ASP A 79 14.80 16.39 0.67
C ASP A 79 13.41 16.85 0.20
N ASP A 80 12.97 18.03 0.66
CA ASP A 80 11.64 18.56 0.35
C ASP A 80 11.38 18.78 -1.15
N LYS A 81 12.44 19.02 -1.93
CA LYS A 81 12.37 19.15 -3.39
C LYS A 81 12.01 17.83 -4.10
N GLU A 82 12.26 16.68 -3.46
CA GLU A 82 12.13 15.33 -4.05
C GLU A 82 10.87 14.61 -3.58
N LYS A 83 10.35 14.98 -2.42
CA LYS A 83 9.15 14.38 -1.80
C LYS A 83 7.87 14.45 -2.65
N PRO A 84 7.52 15.55 -3.34
CA PRO A 84 6.16 15.74 -3.83
C PRO A 84 5.63 14.62 -4.74
N ASP A 85 6.45 14.13 -5.68
CA ASP A 85 6.05 13.02 -6.55
C ASP A 85 5.81 11.73 -5.76
N TYR A 86 6.75 11.36 -4.89
CA TYR A 86 6.64 10.12 -4.10
C TYR A 86 5.51 10.17 -3.09
N VAL A 87 5.26 11.32 -2.45
CA VAL A 87 4.13 11.52 -1.53
C VAL A 87 2.81 11.33 -2.28
N ASN A 88 2.62 12.01 -3.41
CA ASN A 88 1.39 11.88 -4.21
C ASN A 88 1.15 10.42 -4.64
N ARG A 89 2.21 9.73 -5.07
CA ARG A 89 2.14 8.31 -5.46
C ARG A 89 1.76 7.43 -4.28
N ILE A 90 2.44 7.56 -3.14
CA ILE A 90 2.20 6.66 -2.00
C ILE A 90 0.85 6.90 -1.32
N GLU A 91 0.34 8.13 -1.33
CA GLU A 91 -1.02 8.43 -0.85
C GLU A 91 -2.09 7.77 -1.72
N LYS A 92 -1.93 7.85 -3.05
CA LYS A 92 -2.80 7.13 -3.99
C LYS A 92 -2.74 5.62 -3.76
N VAL A 93 -1.53 5.09 -3.54
CA VAL A 93 -1.34 3.66 -3.22
C VAL A 93 -2.06 3.29 -1.92
N GLN A 94 -1.90 4.09 -0.86
CA GLN A 94 -2.52 3.83 0.44
C GLN A 94 -4.05 3.81 0.33
N LYS A 95 -4.64 4.77 -0.38
CA LYS A 95 -6.09 4.84 -0.61
C LYS A 95 -6.60 3.60 -1.35
N ASN A 96 -5.96 3.25 -2.46
CA ASN A 96 -6.34 2.10 -3.27
C ASN A 96 -6.14 0.77 -2.52
N TRP A 97 -5.08 0.65 -1.71
CA TRP A 97 -4.85 -0.52 -0.86
C TRP A 97 -5.97 -0.72 0.15
N LYS A 98 -6.41 0.35 0.84
CA LYS A 98 -7.52 0.30 1.80
C LYS A 98 -8.81 -0.20 1.14
N LEU A 99 -9.15 0.37 -0.02
CA LEU A 99 -10.34 -0.05 -0.79
C LEU A 99 -10.26 -1.52 -1.21
N LEU A 100 -9.10 -1.96 -1.71
CA LEU A 100 -8.88 -3.35 -2.12
C LEU A 100 -9.01 -4.30 -0.92
N ASN A 101 -8.42 -3.96 0.22
CA ASN A 101 -8.47 -4.77 1.44
C ASN A 101 -9.91 -4.88 1.97
N GLU A 102 -10.65 -3.78 1.96
CA GLU A 102 -12.08 -3.76 2.34
C GLU A 102 -12.92 -4.64 1.39
N ALA A 103 -12.74 -4.51 0.08
CA ALA A 103 -13.42 -5.35 -0.90
C ALA A 103 -13.10 -6.84 -0.67
N ASN A 104 -11.85 -7.19 -0.41
CA ASN A 104 -11.46 -8.57 -0.10
C ASN A 104 -12.13 -9.09 1.18
N LYS A 105 -12.17 -8.29 2.26
CA LYS A 105 -12.87 -8.65 3.50
C LYS A 105 -14.36 -8.89 3.26
N ASN A 106 -15.01 -8.04 2.48
CA ASN A 106 -16.43 -8.17 2.18
C ASN A 106 -16.72 -9.41 1.30
N VAL A 107 -15.88 -9.70 0.31
CA VAL A 107 -15.98 -10.94 -0.48
C VAL A 107 -15.80 -12.16 0.42
N THR A 108 -14.79 -12.18 1.29
CA THR A 108 -14.60 -13.28 2.25
C THR A 108 -15.77 -13.43 3.20
N ASN A 109 -16.40 -12.33 3.63
CA ASN A 109 -17.61 -12.41 4.45
C ASN A 109 -18.79 -12.99 3.66
N ALA A 110 -18.96 -12.64 2.38
CA ALA A 110 -19.98 -13.23 1.51
C ALA A 110 -19.73 -14.72 1.23
N GLU A 111 -18.47 -15.13 1.08
CA GLU A 111 -18.09 -16.54 0.93
C GLU A 111 -18.47 -17.37 2.16
N LYS A 112 -18.23 -16.82 3.37
CA LYS A 112 -18.59 -17.46 4.65
C LYS A 112 -20.08 -17.46 4.90
N ILE A 113 -20.72 -16.29 4.71
CA ILE A 113 -22.11 -16.03 5.03
C ILE A 113 -22.82 -15.75 3.71
N GLN A 114 -23.20 -16.82 3.03
CA GLN A 114 -23.78 -16.84 1.69
C GLN A 114 -25.23 -16.32 1.69
N ASN A 115 -25.39 -15.00 1.80
CA ASN A 115 -26.67 -14.32 1.69
C ASN A 115 -26.58 -13.10 0.74
N ASP A 116 -27.74 -12.61 0.28
CA ASP A 116 -27.79 -11.53 -0.70
C ASP A 116 -27.26 -10.20 -0.16
N ASN A 117 -27.41 -9.95 1.14
CA ASN A 117 -26.95 -8.71 1.77
C ASN A 117 -25.41 -8.59 1.70
N ASN A 118 -24.71 -9.66 2.07
CA ASN A 118 -23.25 -9.69 2.00
C ASN A 118 -22.74 -9.64 0.56
N VAL A 119 -23.47 -10.27 -0.37
CA VAL A 119 -23.16 -10.13 -1.81
C VAL A 119 -23.28 -8.68 -2.26
N LYS A 120 -24.34 -7.96 -1.86
CA LYS A 120 -24.56 -6.56 -2.20
C LYS A 120 -23.47 -5.65 -1.64
N ILE A 121 -23.08 -5.87 -0.38
CA ILE A 121 -21.99 -5.12 0.27
C ILE A 121 -20.65 -5.38 -0.45
N ALA A 122 -20.34 -6.64 -0.74
CA ALA A 122 -19.13 -7.02 -1.48
C ALA A 122 -19.09 -6.43 -2.89
N GLN A 123 -20.21 -6.49 -3.63
CA GLN A 123 -20.30 -5.92 -4.98
C GLN A 123 -20.04 -4.42 -4.95
N LYS A 124 -20.66 -3.68 -4.04
CA LYS A 124 -20.43 -2.23 -3.89
C LYS A 124 -18.96 -1.91 -3.61
N ALA A 125 -18.30 -2.70 -2.77
CA ALA A 125 -16.87 -2.51 -2.49
C ALA A 125 -15.99 -2.80 -3.71
N ILE A 126 -16.31 -3.83 -4.50
CA ILE A 126 -15.62 -4.13 -5.78
C ILE A 126 -15.84 -3.00 -6.80
N ASP A 127 -17.05 -2.47 -6.91
CA ASP A 127 -17.39 -1.41 -7.88
C ASP A 127 -16.62 -0.11 -7.59
N ASN A 128 -16.29 0.15 -6.33
CA ASN A 128 -15.45 1.27 -5.90
C ASN A 128 -13.97 1.13 -6.30
N LEU A 129 -13.52 -0.06 -6.73
CA LEU A 129 -12.16 -0.27 -7.26
C LEU A 129 -12.09 0.27 -8.69
N LYS A 130 -11.51 1.46 -8.85
CA LYS A 130 -11.42 2.17 -10.15
C LYS A 130 -10.01 2.28 -10.71
N ASP A 131 -8.98 1.98 -9.93
CA ASP A 131 -7.60 2.12 -10.37
C ASP A 131 -7.20 0.98 -11.32
N GLU A 132 -6.63 1.33 -12.47
CA GLU A 132 -6.28 0.36 -13.51
C GLU A 132 -5.19 -0.63 -13.02
N LYS A 133 -4.30 -0.21 -12.11
CA LYS A 133 -3.26 -1.10 -11.55
C LYS A 133 -3.83 -2.24 -10.70
N ILE A 134 -5.08 -2.13 -10.22
CA ILE A 134 -5.76 -3.17 -9.44
C ILE A 134 -6.83 -3.93 -10.22
N LYS A 135 -6.95 -3.71 -11.53
CA LYS A 135 -7.97 -4.36 -12.38
C LYS A 135 -7.95 -5.88 -12.29
N SER A 136 -6.77 -6.50 -12.35
CA SER A 136 -6.63 -7.96 -12.22
C SER A 136 -7.15 -8.48 -10.87
N LYS A 137 -6.86 -7.76 -9.78
CA LYS A 137 -7.35 -8.09 -8.43
C LYS A 137 -8.86 -7.88 -8.32
N LYS A 138 -9.40 -6.81 -8.92
CA LYS A 138 -10.84 -6.57 -9.03
C LYS A 138 -11.54 -7.73 -9.73
N THR A 139 -11.03 -8.18 -10.87
CA THR A 139 -11.56 -9.34 -11.60
C THR A 139 -11.52 -10.60 -10.74
N ALA A 140 -10.42 -10.87 -10.03
CA ALA A 140 -10.33 -12.03 -9.14
C ALA A 140 -11.37 -12.00 -8.01
N LEU A 141 -11.61 -10.83 -7.40
CA LEU A 141 -12.66 -10.63 -6.39
C LEU A 141 -14.06 -10.83 -6.98
N GLN A 142 -14.31 -10.31 -8.19
CA GLN A 142 -15.59 -10.48 -8.89
C GLN A 142 -15.87 -11.95 -9.17
N THR A 143 -14.90 -12.69 -9.71
CA THR A 143 -15.01 -14.13 -9.97
C THR A 143 -15.35 -14.92 -8.72
N ARG A 144 -14.72 -14.60 -7.58
CA ARG A 144 -15.05 -15.21 -6.28
C ARG A 144 -16.49 -14.90 -5.86
N LEU A 145 -16.90 -13.64 -5.98
CA LEU A 145 -18.24 -13.20 -5.62
C LEU A 145 -19.33 -13.85 -6.50
N ASP A 146 -19.07 -14.04 -7.79
CA ASP A 146 -20.03 -14.66 -8.72
C ASP A 146 -20.24 -16.15 -8.44
N LYS A 147 -19.22 -16.84 -7.94
CA LYS A 147 -19.37 -18.21 -7.39
C LYS A 147 -20.32 -18.22 -6.19
N VAL A 148 -20.17 -17.27 -5.26
CA VAL A 148 -21.07 -17.13 -4.10
C VAL A 148 -22.51 -16.87 -4.56
N LYS A 149 -22.73 -15.95 -5.52
CA LYS A 149 -24.06 -15.69 -6.10
C LYS A 149 -24.69 -16.97 -6.66
N THR A 150 -23.90 -17.77 -7.35
CA THR A 150 -24.35 -19.05 -7.93
C THR A 150 -24.76 -20.04 -6.85
N SER A 151 -23.94 -20.20 -5.80
CA SER A 151 -24.26 -21.07 -4.66
C SER A 151 -25.57 -20.67 -3.98
N ILE A 152 -25.77 -19.38 -3.69
CA ILE A 152 -27.00 -18.85 -3.10
C ILE A 152 -28.22 -19.18 -3.96
N LYS A 153 -28.11 -18.97 -5.29
CA LYS A 153 -29.19 -19.28 -6.24
C LYS A 153 -29.54 -20.77 -6.22
N ASN A 154 -28.54 -21.64 -6.19
CA ASN A 154 -28.74 -23.09 -6.15
C ASN A 154 -29.39 -23.53 -4.84
N THR A 155 -28.94 -23.02 -3.69
CA THR A 155 -29.55 -23.31 -2.39
C THR A 155 -31.01 -22.86 -2.32
N LYS A 156 -31.34 -21.67 -2.86
CA LYS A 156 -32.72 -21.19 -2.94
C LYS A 156 -33.59 -22.11 -3.79
N LYS A 157 -33.10 -22.53 -4.96
CA LYS A 157 -33.81 -23.49 -5.83
C LYS A 157 -34.04 -24.83 -5.14
N GLN A 158 -33.04 -25.37 -4.46
CA GLN A 158 -33.18 -26.63 -3.71
C GLN A 158 -34.24 -26.53 -2.61
N LYS A 159 -34.23 -25.46 -1.81
CA LYS A 159 -35.26 -25.22 -0.78
C LYS A 159 -36.66 -25.12 -1.35
N GLN A 160 -36.82 -24.49 -2.51
CA GLN A 160 -38.12 -24.42 -3.19
C GLN A 160 -38.55 -25.81 -3.67
N MET A 161 -37.65 -26.58 -4.29
CA MET A 161 -37.99 -27.93 -4.75
C MET A 161 -38.44 -28.83 -3.59
N THR A 162 -37.74 -28.81 -2.45
CA THR A 162 -38.12 -29.61 -1.28
C THR A 162 -39.44 -29.16 -0.66
N SER A 163 -39.77 -27.87 -0.65
CA SER A 163 -41.07 -27.41 -0.19
C SER A 163 -42.20 -27.88 -1.10
N TRP A 164 -42.00 -27.81 -2.43
CA TRP A 164 -42.99 -28.27 -3.42
C TRP A 164 -43.25 -29.78 -3.33
N THR A 165 -42.23 -30.61 -3.15
CA THR A 165 -42.43 -32.06 -2.97
C THR A 165 -43.22 -32.34 -1.69
N ASN A 166 -42.87 -31.73 -0.56
CA ASN A 166 -43.56 -31.97 0.72
C ASN A 166 -45.06 -31.64 0.67
N VAL A 167 -45.44 -30.50 0.07
CA VAL A 167 -46.86 -30.12 -0.09
C VAL A 167 -47.62 -31.17 -0.91
N LYS A 168 -47.03 -31.63 -2.03
CA LYS A 168 -47.65 -32.63 -2.92
C LYS A 168 -47.81 -34.02 -2.31
N TYR A 169 -47.10 -34.33 -1.21
CA TYR A 169 -47.28 -35.57 -0.46
C TYR A 169 -48.37 -35.46 0.61
N LEU A 170 -48.65 -34.26 1.13
CA LEU A 170 -49.73 -34.02 2.09
C LEU A 170 -51.09 -33.99 1.40
N ASP A 171 -51.20 -33.41 0.20
CA ASP A 171 -52.46 -33.38 -0.58
C ASP A 171 -52.90 -34.76 -1.14
N ARG A 172 -52.05 -35.79 -1.01
CA ARG A 172 -52.31 -37.16 -1.51
C ARG A 172 -52.67 -38.17 -0.42
N LYS A 173 -52.80 -37.73 0.85
CA LYS A 173 -53.28 -38.54 1.97
C LYS A 173 -54.69 -38.11 2.35
#